data_AF-A0A914AUI7-F1
#
_entry.id   AF-A0A914AUI7-F1
#
_cell.length_a   1.000
_cell.length_b   1.000
_cell.length_c   1.000
_cell.angle_alpha   90.00
_cell.angle_beta   90.00
_cell.angle_gamma   90.00
#
_symmetry.space_group_name_H-M   'P 1'
#
loop_
_entity.id
_entity.type
_entity.pdbx_description
1 polymer ?
#
loop_
_entity_poly.entity_id
_entity_poly.type
_entity_poly.pdbx_seq_one_letter_code
_entity_poly.pdbx_strand_id
1 'polypeptide(L)'
;MLLPMTEKTYRRLLMLQNAITTSVMHIGGLNPKAYRHIVSHQRELSNPHRNILDGDLLYKYTYLSVVEKNELAKKIGTSVDQIMDDLMDVERLTTHF
;
A
#
# COMPACT_ATOMS: atom_id res chain seq x y z
N MET A 1 10.44 -10.15 1.47
CA MET A 1 10.31 -10.49 0.04
C MET A 1 10.13 -9.21 -0.75
N LEU A 2 10.66 -9.13 -1.97
CA LEU A 2 10.42 -8.03 -2.91
C LEU A 2 9.82 -8.61 -4.20
N LEU A 3 8.69 -8.06 -4.63
CA LEU A 3 8.00 -8.47 -5.86
C LEU A 3 8.06 -7.32 -6.86
N PRO A 4 8.69 -7.49 -8.04
CA PRO A 4 8.64 -6.47 -9.09
C PRO A 4 7.21 -6.36 -9.66
N MET A 5 6.83 -5.16 -10.06
CA MET A 5 5.47 -4.85 -10.49
C MET A 5 5.48 -3.84 -11.64
N THR A 6 4.44 -3.87 -12.48
CA THR A 6 4.25 -2.86 -13.52
C THR A 6 3.96 -1.48 -12.93
N GLU A 7 4.38 -0.42 -13.61
CA GLU A 7 4.15 0.95 -13.14
C GLU A 7 2.66 1.26 -12.94
N LYS A 8 1.80 0.70 -13.79
CA LYS A 8 0.34 0.88 -13.71
C LYS A 8 -0.23 0.33 -12.39
N THR A 9 0.09 -0.92 -12.06
CA THR A 9 -0.35 -1.56 -10.82
C THR A 9 0.28 -0.86 -9.61
N TYR A 10 1.56 -0.50 -9.70
CA TYR A 10 2.26 0.24 -8.66
C TYR A 10 1.57 1.56 -8.31
N ARG A 11 1.25 2.40 -9.31
CA ARG A 11 0.61 3.71 -9.07
C ARG A 11 -0.77 3.56 -8.44
N ARG A 12 -1.55 2.55 -8.83
CA ARG A 12 -2.88 2.29 -8.25
C ARG A 12 -2.78 1.87 -6.78
N LEU A 13 -1.93 0.89 -6.48
CA LEU A 13 -1.71 0.45 -5.11
C LEU A 13 -1.03 1.53 -4.25
N LEU A 14 -0.20 2.39 -4.82
CA LEU A 14 0.35 3.56 -4.13
C LEU A 14 -0.76 4.53 -3.69
N MET A 15 -1.74 4.80 -4.56
CA MET A 15 -2.89 5.62 -4.20
C MET A 15 -3.71 4.98 -3.07
N LEU A 16 -3.91 3.66 -3.13
CA LEU A 16 -4.57 2.90 -2.07
C LEU A 16 -3.81 3.00 -0.74
N GLN A 17 -2.48 2.82 -0.75
CA GLN A 17 -1.64 2.92 0.43
C GLN A 17 -1.77 4.29 1.11
N ASN A 18 -1.74 5.37 0.33
CA ASN A 18 -1.93 6.73 0.86
C ASN A 18 -3.34 6.92 1.45
N ALA A 19 -4.36 6.33 0.81
CA ALA A 19 -5.72 6.37 1.32
C ALA A 19 -5.85 5.63 2.66
N ILE A 20 -5.35 4.38 2.76
CA ILE A 20 -5.38 3.59 4.00
C ILE A 20 -4.58 4.28 5.12
N THR A 21 -3.41 4.84 4.80
CA THR A 21 -2.57 5.55 5.77
C THR A 21 -3.33 6.68 6.48
N THR A 22 -4.21 7.36 5.75
CA THR A 22 -4.94 8.55 6.24
C THR A 22 -6.34 8.26 6.78
N SER A 23 -6.94 7.12 6.42
CA SER A 23 -8.34 6.80 6.75
C SER A 23 -8.48 5.73 7.82
N VAL A 24 -7.49 4.85 7.99
CA VAL A 24 -7.55 3.73 8.94
C VAL A 24 -6.75 4.07 10.19
N MET A 25 -7.30 3.75 11.35
CA MET A 25 -6.59 3.89 12.63
C MET A 25 -5.45 2.86 12.72
N HIS A 26 -4.27 3.30 13.11
CA HIS A 26 -3.11 2.43 13.30
C HIS A 26 -2.88 2.14 14.78
N ILE A 27 -2.43 0.93 15.07
CA ILE A 27 -2.12 0.50 16.43
C ILE A 27 -1.09 1.45 17.04
N GLY A 28 -1.37 1.96 18.24
CA GLY A 28 -0.50 2.92 18.94
C GLY A 28 -0.45 4.32 18.30
N GLY A 29 -1.32 4.64 17.35
CA GLY A 29 -1.30 5.93 16.65
C GLY A 29 -0.05 6.16 15.78
N LEU A 30 0.69 5.08 15.48
CA LEU A 30 1.92 5.15 14.70
C LEU A 30 1.63 5.51 13.24
N ASN A 31 2.59 6.14 12.58
CA ASN A 31 2.52 6.44 11.16
C ASN A 31 3.30 5.38 10.34
N PRO A 32 2.61 4.47 9.61
CA PRO A 32 3.28 3.43 8.83
C PRO A 32 4.24 4.00 7.77
N LYS A 33 3.88 5.14 7.16
CA LYS A 33 4.70 5.80 6.13
C LYS A 33 6.02 6.31 6.70
N ALA A 34 5.98 6.86 7.92
CA ALA A 34 7.19 7.31 8.60
C ALA A 34 8.05 6.11 9.04
N TYR A 35 7.42 5.04 9.51
CA TYR A 35 8.11 3.81 9.92
C TYR A 35 8.89 3.15 8.77
N ARG A 36 8.35 3.18 7.54
CA ARG A 36 9.02 2.63 6.34
C ARG A 36 9.98 3.62 5.67
N HIS A 37 10.11 4.85 6.18
CA HIS A 37 10.99 5.83 5.55
C HIS A 37 12.46 5.49 5.83
N ILE A 38 13.32 5.76 4.84
CA ILE A 38 14.77 5.65 5.05
C ILE A 38 15.19 6.59 6.17
N VAL A 39 15.98 6.05 7.11
CA VAL A 39 16.64 6.80 8.17
C VAL A 39 18.13 6.72 7.88
N SER A 40 18.73 7.86 7.54
CA SER A 40 20.19 8.00 7.48
C SER A 40 20.65 8.85 8.65
N HIS A 41 21.71 8.41 9.32
CA HIS A 41 22.33 9.17 10.41
C HIS A 41 23.13 10.37 9.91
N GLN A 42 23.42 10.41 8.61
CA GLN A 42 24.19 11.48 7.98
C GLN A 42 23.33 12.16 6.91
N ARG A 43 23.60 13.44 6.67
CA ARG A 43 22.94 14.18 5.58
C ARG A 43 23.59 13.78 4.26
N GLU A 44 22.89 12.96 3.50
CA GLU A 44 23.27 12.61 2.14
C GLU A 44 22.72 13.64 1.14
N LEU A 45 23.39 13.80 0.00
CA LEU A 45 22.93 14.64 -1.11
C LEU A 45 21.86 13.96 -1.99
N SER A 46 21.51 12.71 -1.68
CA SER A 46 20.48 11.94 -2.37
C SER A 46 19.11 12.09 -1.70
N ASN A 47 18.07 12.23 -2.53
CA ASN A 47 16.69 12.19 -2.05
C ASN A 47 16.25 10.73 -1.85
N PRO A 48 15.47 10.43 -0.80
CA PRO A 48 14.92 9.10 -0.59
C PRO A 48 13.91 8.75 -1.68
N HIS A 49 14.21 7.70 -2.45
CA HIS A 49 13.29 7.17 -3.45
C HIS A 49 12.19 6.33 -2.78
N ARG A 50 10.94 6.54 -3.19
CA ARG A 50 9.76 5.89 -2.60
C ARG A 50 9.07 5.03 -3.65
N ASN A 51 9.73 3.95 -4.05
CA ASN A 51 9.28 3.04 -5.11
C ASN A 51 8.94 1.63 -4.58
N ILE A 52 8.80 1.50 -3.25
CA ILE A 52 8.44 0.25 -2.59
C ILE A 52 7.11 0.46 -1.87
N LEU A 53 6.18 -0.45 -2.09
CA LEU A 53 4.90 -0.50 -1.40
C LEU A 53 4.99 -1.36 -0.15
N ASP A 54 4.21 -1.01 0.86
CA ASP A 54 4.09 -1.76 2.10
C ASP A 54 2.97 -2.79 1.98
N GLY A 55 3.33 -4.04 1.70
CA GLY A 55 2.38 -5.15 1.51
C GLY A 55 1.50 -5.39 2.72
N ASP A 56 2.06 -5.30 3.94
CA ASP A 56 1.29 -5.52 5.18
C ASP A 56 0.21 -4.45 5.36
N LEU A 57 0.54 -3.20 4.99
CA LEU A 57 -0.40 -2.09 5.05
C LEU A 57 -1.49 -2.21 3.98
N LEU A 58 -1.13 -2.62 2.76
CA LEU A 58 -2.07 -2.84 1.67
C LEU A 58 -3.04 -3.99 1.97
N TYR A 59 -2.54 -5.07 2.58
CA TYR A 59 -3.36 -6.22 2.93
C TYR A 59 -4.44 -5.87 3.96
N LYS A 60 -4.30 -4.79 4.74
CA LYS A 60 -5.39 -4.30 5.61
C LYS A 60 -6.67 -4.00 4.84
N TYR A 61 -6.59 -3.64 3.56
CA TYR A 61 -7.76 -3.38 2.72
C TYR A 61 -8.70 -4.58 2.67
N THR A 62 -8.18 -5.81 2.67
CA THR A 62 -9.00 -7.03 2.58
C THR A 62 -9.90 -7.22 3.80
N TYR A 63 -9.49 -6.70 4.96
CA TYR A 63 -10.23 -6.78 6.23
C TYR A 63 -11.23 -5.66 6.46
N LEU A 64 -11.25 -4.62 5.60
CA LEU A 64 -12.21 -3.52 5.73
C LEU A 64 -13.63 -3.98 5.38
N SER A 65 -14.62 -3.31 5.97
CA SER A 65 -16.03 -3.52 5.62
C SER A 65 -16.29 -3.16 4.15
N VAL A 66 -17.38 -3.68 3.59
CA VAL A 66 -17.79 -3.38 2.20
C VAL A 66 -17.98 -1.87 1.99
N VAL A 67 -18.48 -1.15 2.99
CA VAL A 67 -18.67 0.31 2.93
C VAL A 67 -17.32 1.01 2.83
N GLU A 68 -16.40 0.73 3.75
CA GLU A 68 -15.06 1.34 3.76
C GLU A 68 -14.28 1.03 2.47
N LYS A 69 -14.36 -0.21 1.97
CA LYS A 69 -13.74 -0.62 0.71
C LYS A 69 -14.23 0.24 -0.46
N ASN A 70 -15.54 0.45 -0.55
CA ASN A 70 -16.16 1.27 -1.60
C ASN A 70 -15.79 2.74 -1.48
N GLU A 71 -15.78 3.30 -0.27
CA GLU A 71 -15.38 4.69 -0.04
C GLU A 71 -13.93 4.94 -0.47
N LEU A 72 -13.01 4.05 -0.11
CA LEU A 72 -11.61 4.16 -0.49
C LEU A 72 -11.40 3.98 -2.00
N ALA A 73 -12.07 2.99 -2.60
CA ALA A 73 -11.99 2.77 -4.05
C ALA A 73 -12.48 4.00 -4.83
N LYS A 74 -13.62 4.56 -4.42
CA LYS A 74 -14.17 5.79 -5.00
C LYS A 74 -13.22 6.98 -4.81
N LYS A 75 -12.62 7.13 -3.62
CA LYS A 75 -11.68 8.21 -3.31
C LYS A 75 -10.45 8.22 -4.22
N ILE A 76 -9.97 7.04 -4.62
CA ILE A 76 -8.80 6.92 -5.51
C ILE A 76 -9.17 6.73 -6.99
N GLY A 77 -10.47 6.80 -7.33
CA GLY A 77 -10.95 6.72 -8.71
C GLY A 77 -10.82 5.32 -9.34
N THR A 78 -11.05 4.26 -8.57
CA THR A 78 -10.99 2.88 -9.05
C THR A 78 -12.15 2.03 -8.51
N SER A 79 -12.25 0.76 -8.92
CA SER A 79 -13.24 -0.19 -8.40
C SER A 79 -12.65 -1.09 -7.32
N VAL A 80 -13.51 -1.58 -6.44
CA VAL A 80 -13.13 -2.57 -5.41
C VAL A 80 -12.59 -3.83 -6.08
N ASP A 81 -13.24 -4.32 -7.13
CA ASP A 81 -12.83 -5.51 -7.86
C ASP A 81 -11.41 -5.38 -8.41
N GLN A 82 -11.09 -4.25 -9.05
CA GLN A 82 -9.76 -4.03 -9.61
C GLN A 82 -8.66 -4.00 -8.55
N ILE A 83 -8.95 -3.44 -7.36
CA ILE A 83 -8.01 -3.44 -6.23
C ILE A 83 -7.84 -4.87 -5.71
N MET A 84 -8.94 -5.60 -5.53
CA MET A 84 -8.90 -6.96 -5.00
C MET A 84 -8.16 -7.90 -5.95
N ASP A 85 -8.39 -7.78 -7.26
CA ASP A 85 -7.66 -8.54 -8.29
C ASP A 85 -6.15 -8.30 -8.19
N ASP A 86 -5.72 -7.04 -8.08
CA ASP A 86 -4.29 -6.72 -7.92
C ASP A 86 -3.68 -7.34 -6.66
N LEU A 87 -4.42 -7.33 -5.54
CA LEU A 87 -3.96 -7.89 -4.27
C LEU A 87 -3.89 -9.43 -4.34
N MET A 88 -4.88 -10.06 -4.97
CA MET A 88 -4.91 -11.51 -5.17
C MET A 88 -3.80 -11.97 -6.12
N ASP A 89 -3.50 -11.21 -7.18
CA ASP A 89 -2.38 -11.49 -8.08
C ASP A 89 -1.04 -11.44 -7.32
N VAL A 90 -0.86 -10.43 -6.45
CA VAL A 90 0.34 -10.34 -5.60
C VAL A 90 0.42 -11.54 -4.65
N GLU A 91 -0.66 -11.91 -3.98
CA GLU A 91 -0.69 -13.08 -3.09
C GLU A 91 -0.37 -14.37 -3.86
N ARG A 92 -1.02 -14.60 -5.01
CA ARG A 92 -0.81 -15.78 -5.84
C ARG A 92 0.64 -15.92 -6.33
N LEU A 93 1.31 -14.83 -6.66
CA LEU A 93 2.71 -14.86 -7.10
C LEU A 93 3.68 -15.16 -5.95
N THR A 94 3.21 -15.13 -4.71
CA THR A 94 4.06 -15.12 -3.51
C THR A 94 3.75 -16.27 -2.55
N THR A 95 2.79 -17.15 -2.90
CA THR A 95 2.37 -18.33 -2.12
C THR A 95 3.30 -19.54 -2.24
N HIS A 96 4.47 -19.41 -2.86
CA HIS A 96 5.43 -20.50 -2.96
C HIS A 96 6.47 -20.45 -1.82
N PHE A 97 6.81 -21.63 -1.27
CA PHE A 97 7.89 -21.83 -0.29
C PHE A 97 9.22 -22.14 -0.98
#